data_AF-A0A415L3Y9-F1
#
_entry.id   AF-A0A415L3Y9-F1
#
_cell.length_a   1.000
_cell.length_b   1.000
_cell.length_c   1.000
_cell.angle_alpha   90.00
_cell.angle_beta   90.00
_cell.angle_gamma   90.00
#
_symmetry.space_group_name_H-M   'P 1'
#
loop_
_entity.id
_entity.type
_entity.pdbx_description
1 polymer ?
#
loop_
_entity_poly.entity_id
_entity_poly.type
_entity_poly.pdbx_seq_one_letter_code
_entity_poly.pdbx_strand_id
1 'polypeptide(L)'
;MKKEHDIRIDRTKLHPWLNYKLGLLLKQCEKKGIYLIITEGFRSKEYQDKLYAKGRTKPGNIVTNAKGSDYSSQHQWGIALDIALNYDVDGDGQIADDTYNNKGIKDVAKIAKSKKVGLAWGGDWVSPVDTPHFYLEKWGDTPAKLKRTYGTFEKFKKTWTKEVFGTKKGLNIWNKTRTKVLKKKVPNKTKVNVMYISKGYAKVEYNGVVGYMKAKYLL
;
A
#
# COMPACT_ATOMS: atom_id res chain seq x y z
N MET A 1 10.79 0.03 -26.73
CA MET A 1 10.67 -0.32 -25.30
C MET A 1 9.31 0.09 -24.77
N LYS A 2 8.65 -0.75 -23.96
CA LYS A 2 7.34 -0.42 -23.41
C LYS A 2 7.51 0.50 -22.20
N LYS A 3 7.15 1.76 -22.39
CA LYS A 3 7.09 2.80 -21.37
C LYS A 3 5.85 2.59 -20.50
N GLU A 4 5.80 1.49 -19.75
CA GLU A 4 4.65 1.13 -18.91
C GLU A 4 5.06 0.48 -17.59
N HIS A 5 4.19 0.63 -16.59
CA HIS A 5 4.34 -0.09 -15.33
C HIS A 5 3.88 -1.55 -15.48
N ASP A 6 4.58 -2.47 -14.83
CA ASP A 6 4.21 -3.88 -14.74
C ASP A 6 3.67 -4.18 -13.33
N ILE A 7 2.39 -4.56 -13.23
CA ILE A 7 1.74 -4.80 -11.93
C ILE A 7 1.48 -6.29 -11.76
N ARG A 8 2.35 -6.99 -11.02
CA ARG A 8 2.30 -8.46 -10.85
C ARG A 8 1.54 -8.92 -9.60
N ILE A 9 0.79 -8.01 -8.98
CA ILE A 9 0.07 -8.26 -7.72
C ILE A 9 -1.43 -8.05 -7.90
N ASP A 10 -2.21 -8.75 -7.07
CA ASP A 10 -3.62 -8.44 -6.91
C ASP A 10 -3.79 -7.22 -5.99
N ARG A 11 -4.03 -6.05 -6.60
CA ARG A 11 -4.22 -4.77 -5.90
C ARG A 11 -5.44 -4.76 -4.98
N THR A 12 -6.42 -5.65 -5.18
CA THR A 12 -7.62 -5.71 -4.32
C THR A 12 -7.30 -6.27 -2.93
N LYS A 13 -6.16 -6.96 -2.78
CA LYS A 13 -5.69 -7.48 -1.49
C LYS A 13 -4.87 -6.46 -0.70
N LEU A 14 -4.55 -5.30 -1.27
CA LEU A 14 -3.89 -4.21 -0.56
C LEU A 14 -4.88 -3.42 0.28
N HIS A 15 -4.39 -2.87 1.38
CA HIS A 15 -5.13 -1.89 2.16
C HIS A 15 -5.58 -0.73 1.26
N PRO A 16 -6.83 -0.22 1.33
CA PRO A 16 -7.31 0.84 0.42
C PRO A 16 -6.40 2.07 0.37
N TRP A 17 -5.84 2.45 1.52
CA TRP A 17 -4.86 3.53 1.61
C TRP A 17 -3.55 3.26 0.86
N LEU A 18 -3.06 2.02 0.87
CA LEU A 18 -1.84 1.64 0.13
C LEU A 18 -2.16 1.61 -1.36
N ASN A 19 -3.29 1.00 -1.74
CA ASN A 19 -3.71 0.93 -3.13
C ASN A 19 -3.83 2.31 -3.78
N TYR A 20 -4.41 3.27 -3.05
CA TYR A 20 -4.47 4.67 -3.47
C TYR A 20 -3.08 5.31 -3.62
N LYS A 21 -2.19 5.11 -2.64
CA LYS A 21 -0.83 5.66 -2.70
C LYS A 21 0.02 5.03 -3.80
N LEU A 22 -0.14 3.74 -4.06
CA LEU A 22 0.48 3.07 -5.20
C LEU A 22 0.05 3.76 -6.51
N GLY A 23 -1.24 4.03 -6.70
CA GLY A 23 -1.70 4.79 -7.87
C GLY A 23 -1.07 6.18 -7.98
N LEU A 24 -0.87 6.88 -6.86
CA LEU A 24 -0.17 8.17 -6.85
C LEU A 24 1.33 8.03 -7.17
N LEU A 25 1.99 6.99 -6.66
CA LEU A 25 3.40 6.69 -6.90
C LEU A 25 3.63 6.45 -8.39
N LEU A 26 2.90 5.52 -8.99
CA LEU A 26 2.97 5.19 -10.43
C LEU A 26 2.82 6.47 -11.26
N LYS A 27 1.77 7.26 -11.01
CA LYS A 27 1.55 8.53 -11.70
C LYS A 27 2.66 9.58 -11.49
N GLN A 28 3.37 9.56 -10.37
CA GLN A 28 4.49 10.50 -10.16
C GLN A 28 5.78 9.99 -10.80
N CYS A 29 6.01 8.68 -10.81
CA CYS A 29 7.14 8.04 -11.48
C CYS A 29 7.02 8.21 -13.01
N GLU A 30 5.85 7.95 -13.58
CA GLU A 30 5.58 8.10 -15.02
C GLU A 30 5.89 9.53 -15.52
N LYS A 31 5.55 10.56 -14.75
CA LYS A 31 5.88 11.96 -15.06
C LYS A 31 7.38 12.25 -15.15
N LYS A 32 8.20 11.36 -14.61
CA LYS A 32 9.66 11.44 -14.61
C LYS A 32 10.28 10.40 -15.55
N GLY A 33 9.48 9.68 -16.35
CA GLY A 33 9.96 8.60 -17.20
C GLY A 33 10.38 7.34 -16.44
N ILE A 34 10.02 7.22 -15.16
CA ILE A 34 10.36 6.08 -14.31
C ILE A 34 9.21 5.07 -14.37
N TYR A 35 9.50 3.85 -14.80
CA TYR A 35 8.55 2.74 -14.85
C TYR A 35 8.94 1.67 -13.85
N LEU A 36 7.93 1.03 -13.25
CA LEU A 36 8.11 0.14 -12.09
C LEU A 36 7.49 -1.21 -12.39
N ILE A 37 8.12 -2.25 -11.86
CA ILE A 37 7.50 -3.56 -11.66
C ILE A 37 7.05 -3.62 -10.19
N ILE A 38 5.78 -3.88 -9.92
CA ILE A 38 5.31 -4.17 -8.56
C ILE A 38 5.37 -5.68 -8.39
N THR A 39 6.41 -6.14 -7.69
CA THR A 39 6.78 -7.55 -7.60
C THR A 39 6.02 -8.27 -6.49
N GLU A 40 5.81 -7.61 -5.36
CA GLU A 40 5.18 -8.20 -4.17
C GLU A 40 4.17 -7.25 -3.53
N GLY A 41 3.14 -7.84 -2.92
CA GLY A 41 2.01 -7.13 -2.33
C GLY A 41 1.54 -7.84 -1.07
N PHE A 42 0.26 -8.18 -0.99
CA PHE A 42 -0.25 -8.97 0.15
C PHE A 42 0.28 -10.41 0.12
N ARG A 43 0.74 -10.91 1.28
CA ARG A 43 1.18 -12.29 1.48
C ARG A 43 0.27 -12.99 2.50
N SER A 44 -0.32 -14.13 2.15
CA SER A 44 -1.04 -14.94 3.15
C SER A 44 -0.07 -15.56 4.16
N LYS A 45 -0.58 -16.08 5.27
CA LYS A 45 0.22 -16.84 6.25
C LYS A 45 0.93 -18.01 5.57
N GLU A 46 0.20 -18.80 4.77
CA GLU A 46 0.71 -19.99 4.10
C GLU A 46 1.79 -19.64 3.09
N TYR A 47 1.62 -18.54 2.35
CA TYR A 47 2.63 -18.07 1.42
C TYR A 47 3.89 -17.57 2.15
N GLN A 48 3.72 -16.83 3.25
CA GLN A 48 4.83 -16.39 4.08
C GLN A 48 5.60 -17.57 4.70
N ASP A 49 4.90 -18.62 5.16
CA ASP A 49 5.52 -19.85 5.68
C ASP A 49 6.33 -20.58 4.58
N LYS A 50 5.83 -20.62 3.34
CA LYS A 50 6.57 -21.16 2.19
C LYS A 50 7.85 -20.37 1.88
N LEU A 51 7.81 -19.04 1.99
CA LEU A 51 9.00 -18.21 1.82
C LEU A 51 10.01 -18.41 2.96
N TYR A 52 9.55 -18.49 4.20
CA TYR A 52 10.39 -18.72 5.36
C TYR A 52 11.15 -20.07 5.28
N ALA A 53 10.53 -21.09 4.68
CA ALA A 53 11.15 -22.40 4.48
C ALA A 53 12.36 -22.40 3.53
N LYS A 54 12.47 -21.45 2.58
CA LYS A 54 13.59 -21.37 1.63
C LYS A 54 14.90 -21.09 2.37
N GLY A 55 15.96 -21.83 2.01
CA GLY A 55 17.27 -21.78 2.66
C GLY A 55 17.29 -22.34 4.08
N ARG A 56 16.20 -22.97 4.52
CA ARG A 56 16.07 -23.62 5.84
C ARG A 56 15.67 -25.09 5.68
N THR A 57 14.41 -25.34 5.31
CA THR A 57 13.86 -26.68 5.09
C THR A 57 13.57 -26.98 3.63
N LYS A 58 13.73 -25.98 2.74
CA LYS A 58 13.65 -26.11 1.29
C LYS A 58 14.86 -25.44 0.62
N PRO A 59 15.30 -25.90 -0.55
CA PRO A 59 16.37 -25.25 -1.31
C PRO A 59 16.08 -23.78 -1.66
N GLY A 60 17.15 -23.02 -1.91
CA GLY A 60 17.11 -21.60 -2.30
C GLY A 60 17.64 -20.66 -1.22
N ASN A 61 17.70 -19.36 -1.53
CA ASN A 61 18.20 -18.35 -0.60
C ASN A 61 17.15 -18.02 0.48
N ILE A 62 17.63 -17.61 1.66
CA ILE A 62 16.76 -17.01 2.69
C ILE A 62 16.28 -15.66 2.17
N VAL A 63 14.96 -15.52 1.99
CA VAL A 63 14.32 -14.28 1.49
C VAL A 63 13.47 -13.58 2.55
N THR A 64 13.36 -14.15 3.75
CA THR A 64 12.63 -13.56 4.88
C THR A 64 13.09 -14.20 6.20
N ASN A 65 13.05 -13.40 7.26
CA ASN A 65 13.25 -13.85 8.64
C ASN A 65 11.92 -14.02 9.42
N ALA A 66 10.80 -13.62 8.84
CA ALA A 66 9.49 -13.71 9.48
C ALA A 66 8.75 -15.00 9.11
N LYS A 67 8.35 -15.79 10.12
CA LYS A 67 7.38 -16.87 9.98
C LYS A 67 5.99 -16.31 9.70
N GLY A 68 5.17 -17.04 8.96
CA GLY A 68 3.80 -16.65 8.68
C GLY A 68 2.93 -16.61 9.94
N SER A 69 3.14 -17.52 10.89
CA SER A 69 2.41 -17.56 12.17
C SER A 69 2.52 -16.29 13.01
N ASP A 70 3.63 -15.56 12.87
CA ASP A 70 3.97 -14.48 13.80
C ASP A 70 3.44 -13.11 13.32
N TYR A 71 2.88 -13.07 12.09
CA TYR A 71 2.39 -11.86 11.42
C TYR A 71 3.39 -10.69 11.49
N SER A 72 4.68 -11.01 11.44
CA SER A 72 5.78 -10.05 11.60
C SER A 72 6.25 -9.43 10.28
N SER A 73 5.70 -9.87 9.13
CA SER A 73 5.88 -9.20 7.84
C SER A 73 4.76 -8.19 7.57
N GLN A 74 5.11 -6.97 7.15
CA GLN A 74 4.12 -5.94 6.78
C GLN A 74 3.27 -6.36 5.56
N HIS A 75 3.77 -7.23 4.69
CA HIS A 75 3.00 -7.78 3.56
C HIS A 75 1.79 -8.61 4.02
N GLN A 76 1.89 -9.29 5.17
CA GLN A 76 0.78 -10.05 5.74
C GLN A 76 -0.38 -9.18 6.22
N TRP A 77 -0.17 -7.87 6.27
CA TRP A 77 -1.18 -6.89 6.63
C TRP A 77 -1.68 -6.09 5.43
N GLY A 78 -1.15 -6.35 4.22
CA GLY A 78 -1.51 -5.62 3.00
C GLY A 78 -1.13 -4.13 3.04
N ILE A 79 -0.16 -3.75 3.87
CA ILE A 79 0.29 -2.36 4.05
C ILE A 79 1.67 -2.08 3.45
N ALA A 80 2.26 -3.06 2.78
CA ALA A 80 3.54 -2.96 2.08
C ALA A 80 3.48 -3.53 0.66
N LEU A 81 4.44 -3.12 -0.16
CA LEU A 81 4.71 -3.63 -1.50
C LEU A 81 6.22 -3.61 -1.76
N ASP A 82 6.68 -4.50 -2.64
CA ASP A 82 8.04 -4.46 -3.16
C ASP A 82 8.02 -4.01 -4.62
N ILE A 83 9.08 -3.32 -5.05
CA ILE A 83 9.26 -2.87 -6.42
C ILE A 83 10.53 -3.44 -7.05
N ALA A 84 10.53 -3.45 -8.38
CA ALA A 84 11.71 -3.43 -9.21
C ALA A 84 11.56 -2.31 -10.25
N LEU A 85 12.65 -1.98 -10.95
CA LEU A 85 12.67 -0.98 -12.01
C LEU A 85 12.33 -1.64 -13.36
N ASN A 86 11.56 -0.93 -14.19
CA ASN A 86 11.21 -1.32 -15.55
C ASN A 86 11.64 -0.25 -16.56
N TYR A 87 12.78 0.37 -16.31
CA TYR A 87 13.33 1.43 -17.16
C TYR A 87 14.85 1.40 -17.08
N ASP A 88 15.47 1.94 -18.12
CA ASP A 88 16.91 2.11 -18.26
C ASP A 88 17.34 3.34 -17.45
N VAL A 89 18.17 3.12 -16.43
CA VAL A 89 18.59 4.10 -15.42
C VAL A 89 19.80 4.91 -15.89
N ASP A 90 20.69 4.32 -16.68
CA ASP A 90 21.95 4.92 -17.12
C ASP A 90 22.02 5.26 -18.63
N GLY A 91 21.08 4.77 -19.42
CA GLY A 91 20.90 5.08 -20.83
C GLY A 91 21.63 4.14 -21.79
N ASP A 92 22.12 2.99 -21.31
CA ASP A 92 22.88 2.03 -22.12
C ASP A 92 21.98 1.09 -22.97
N GLY A 93 20.67 1.16 -22.79
CA GLY A 93 19.66 0.35 -23.49
C GLY A 93 19.33 -0.99 -22.83
N GLN A 94 19.91 -1.32 -21.67
CA GLN A 94 19.71 -2.56 -20.93
C GLN A 94 18.86 -2.30 -19.67
N ILE A 95 17.65 -2.86 -19.61
CA ILE A 95 16.78 -2.74 -18.41
C ILE A 95 17.08 -3.87 -17.41
N ALA A 96 17.57 -5.01 -17.90
CA ALA A 96 17.60 -6.25 -17.11
C ALA A 96 18.58 -6.17 -15.92
N ASP A 97 19.75 -5.60 -16.15
CA ASP A 97 20.76 -5.27 -15.15
C ASP A 97 20.32 -4.13 -14.21
N ASP A 98 19.44 -3.25 -14.68
CA ASP A 98 18.89 -2.16 -13.88
C ASP A 98 17.69 -2.52 -13.00
N THR A 99 17.15 -3.73 -13.10
CA THR A 99 15.95 -4.20 -12.38
C THR A 99 15.98 -3.87 -10.87
N TYR A 100 17.15 -3.92 -10.23
CA TYR A 100 17.35 -3.58 -8.82
C TYR A 100 18.42 -2.49 -8.61
N ASN A 101 18.60 -1.59 -9.58
CA ASN A 101 19.57 -0.51 -9.49
C ASN A 101 19.31 0.40 -8.28
N ASN A 102 20.33 0.52 -7.41
CA ASN A 102 20.23 1.28 -6.17
C ASN A 102 19.96 2.77 -6.37
N LYS A 103 20.52 3.39 -7.42
CA LYS A 103 20.28 4.80 -7.75
C LYS A 103 18.83 4.99 -8.18
N GLY A 104 18.36 4.13 -9.09
CA GLY A 104 16.97 4.19 -9.56
C GLY A 104 15.95 3.97 -8.45
N ILE A 105 16.16 3.00 -7.56
CA ILE A 105 15.28 2.78 -6.40
C ILE A 105 15.29 3.98 -5.44
N LYS A 106 16.45 4.59 -5.18
CA LYS A 106 16.54 5.83 -4.36
C LYS A 106 15.76 6.98 -4.98
N ASP A 107 15.74 7.12 -6.31
CA ASP A 107 14.94 8.13 -6.99
C ASP A 107 13.44 7.87 -6.85
N VAL A 108 13.01 6.60 -6.94
CA VAL A 108 11.64 6.20 -6.60
C VAL A 108 11.31 6.51 -5.14
N ALA A 109 12.25 6.26 -4.21
CA ALA A 109 12.05 6.53 -2.80
C ALA A 109 11.84 8.02 -2.49
N LYS A 110 12.56 8.92 -3.16
CA LYS A 110 12.31 10.37 -3.05
C LYS A 110 10.89 10.73 -3.48
N ILE A 111 10.38 10.11 -4.54
CA ILE A 111 9.01 10.31 -5.02
C ILE A 111 7.99 9.73 -4.02
N ALA A 112 8.23 8.51 -3.55
CA ALA A 112 7.37 7.79 -2.62
C ALA A 112 7.22 8.55 -1.29
N LYS A 113 8.31 9.12 -0.76
CA LYS A 113 8.34 9.90 0.49
C LYS A 113 7.75 11.31 0.35
N SER A 114 7.51 11.79 -0.86
CA SER A 114 6.93 13.13 -1.08
C SER A 114 5.56 13.30 -0.40
N LYS A 115 5.20 14.52 -0.01
CA LYS A 115 3.87 14.84 0.56
C LYS A 115 2.70 14.39 -0.33
N LYS A 116 2.93 14.23 -1.63
CA LYS A 116 1.93 13.81 -2.60
C LYS A 116 1.63 12.32 -2.52
N VAL A 117 2.65 11.48 -2.37
CA VAL A 117 2.51 10.02 -2.26
C VAL A 117 2.44 9.61 -0.80
N GLY A 118 3.50 9.87 -0.02
CA GLY A 118 3.59 9.67 1.42
C GLY A 118 3.66 8.19 1.83
N LEU A 119 4.50 7.42 1.15
CA LEU A 119 4.94 6.10 1.60
C LEU A 119 6.28 6.23 2.32
N ALA A 120 6.55 5.32 3.25
CA ALA A 120 7.88 5.11 3.82
C ALA A 120 8.63 4.03 3.02
N TRP A 121 9.94 3.93 3.25
CA TRP A 121 10.85 3.11 2.47
C TRP A 121 11.74 2.26 3.38
N GLY A 122 11.85 0.96 3.11
CA GLY A 122 12.67 0.02 3.88
C GLY A 122 14.18 0.26 3.73
N GLY A 123 14.60 1.01 2.71
CA GLY A 123 15.97 1.48 2.58
C GLY A 123 16.40 2.51 3.62
N ASP A 124 15.45 3.11 4.37
CA ASP A 124 15.74 4.01 5.49
C ASP A 124 15.90 3.25 6.83
N TRP A 125 15.69 1.92 6.87
CA TRP A 125 15.85 1.12 8.09
C TRP A 125 17.32 0.95 8.47
N VAL A 126 17.60 0.81 9.77
CA VAL A 126 18.95 0.52 10.27
C VAL A 126 19.36 -0.92 9.94
N SER A 127 18.47 -1.88 10.22
CA SER A 127 18.68 -3.29 9.88
C SER A 127 17.37 -4.10 10.00
N PRO A 128 17.11 -5.04 9.07
CA PRO A 128 17.79 -5.17 7.79
C PRO A 128 17.45 -3.98 6.88
N VAL A 129 18.37 -3.56 6.02
CA VAL A 129 18.08 -2.58 4.97
C VAL A 129 17.37 -3.31 3.84
N ASP A 130 16.16 -2.88 3.49
CA ASP A 130 15.32 -3.53 2.46
C ASP A 130 14.90 -2.52 1.39
N THR A 131 15.73 -2.36 0.35
CA THR A 131 15.57 -1.29 -0.64
C THR A 131 14.38 -1.47 -1.58
N PRO A 132 13.92 -2.68 -1.95
CA PRO A 132 12.68 -2.84 -2.71
C PRO A 132 11.40 -2.46 -1.94
N HIS A 133 11.44 -2.44 -0.60
CA HIS A 133 10.26 -2.43 0.26
C HIS A 133 9.69 -1.02 0.52
N PHE A 134 8.40 -0.84 0.28
CA PHE A 134 7.66 0.41 0.53
C PHE A 134 6.39 0.16 1.34
N TYR A 135 6.07 1.04 2.30
CA TYR A 135 5.00 0.77 3.24
C TYR A 135 4.25 2.02 3.75
N LEU A 136 3.12 1.76 4.42
CA LEU A 136 2.34 2.77 5.12
C LEU A 136 2.89 3.03 6.53
N GLU A 137 3.61 4.13 6.69
CA GLU A 137 4.15 4.61 7.97
C GLU A 137 3.10 4.77 9.09
N LYS A 138 1.82 4.91 8.73
CA LYS A 138 0.69 5.03 9.68
C LYS A 138 0.71 3.97 10.79
N TRP A 139 1.19 2.77 10.50
CA TRP A 139 1.27 1.67 11.45
C TRP A 139 2.67 1.36 11.99
N GLY A 140 3.66 2.19 11.66
CA GLY A 140 5.05 1.99 12.05
C GLY A 140 5.84 1.20 11.00
N ASP A 141 7.14 1.14 11.21
CA ASP A 141 8.13 0.32 10.48
C ASP A 141 8.00 -1.18 10.78
N THR A 142 7.37 -1.54 11.90
CA THR A 142 7.06 -2.94 12.26
C THR A 142 5.55 -3.18 12.39
N PRO A 143 5.06 -4.43 12.24
CA PRO A 143 3.65 -4.75 12.48
C PRO A 143 3.20 -4.72 13.95
N ALA A 144 4.04 -4.31 14.90
CA ALA A 144 3.73 -4.36 16.34
C ALA A 144 2.43 -3.63 16.69
N LYS A 145 2.19 -2.45 16.10
CA LYS A 145 0.96 -1.68 16.31
C LYS A 145 -0.26 -2.40 15.73
N LEU A 146 -0.14 -3.01 14.56
CA LEU A 146 -1.22 -3.77 13.93
C LEU A 146 -1.58 -5.02 14.76
N LYS A 147 -0.58 -5.76 15.21
CA LYS A 147 -0.75 -6.91 16.12
C LYS A 147 -1.46 -6.51 17.41
N ARG A 148 -0.98 -5.44 18.08
CA ARG A 148 -1.59 -4.95 19.32
C ARG A 148 -3.04 -4.47 19.12
N THR A 149 -3.33 -3.78 18.02
CA THR A 149 -4.65 -3.17 17.81
C THR A 149 -5.69 -4.16 17.27
N TYR A 150 -5.30 -5.05 16.36
CA TYR A 150 -6.24 -5.91 15.63
C TYR A 150 -6.07 -7.39 15.94
N GLY A 151 -4.91 -7.83 16.43
CA GLY A 151 -4.57 -9.24 16.65
C GLY A 151 -4.29 -9.99 15.35
N THR A 152 -5.26 -10.02 14.42
CA THR A 152 -5.18 -10.78 13.17
C THR A 152 -5.42 -9.89 11.94
N PHE A 153 -4.91 -10.35 10.78
CA PHE A 153 -5.20 -9.72 9.50
C PHE A 153 -6.69 -9.63 9.21
N GLU A 154 -7.48 -10.67 9.48
CA GLU A 154 -8.92 -10.67 9.22
C GLU A 154 -9.67 -9.59 10.02
N LYS A 155 -9.30 -9.40 11.30
CA LYS A 155 -9.86 -8.31 12.11
C LYS A 155 -9.47 -6.94 11.57
N PHE A 156 -8.24 -6.79 11.06
CA PHE A 156 -7.81 -5.55 10.40
C PHE A 156 -8.53 -5.31 9.08
N LYS A 157 -8.64 -6.33 8.22
CA LYS A 157 -9.29 -6.27 6.91
C LYS A 157 -10.77 -5.89 7.00
N LYS A 158 -11.48 -6.35 8.03
CA LYS A 158 -12.86 -5.93 8.33
C LYS A 158 -13.01 -4.41 8.51
N THR A 159 -11.94 -3.69 8.82
CA THR A 159 -11.98 -2.22 8.95
C THR A 159 -11.82 -1.46 7.64
N TRP A 160 -11.46 -2.15 6.55
CA TRP A 160 -11.15 -1.53 5.25
C TRP A 160 -12.40 -1.12 4.48
N THR A 161 -13.56 -1.60 4.88
CA THR A 161 -14.84 -1.29 4.24
C THR A 161 -15.87 -1.06 5.33
N LYS A 162 -16.69 -0.02 5.14
CA LYS A 162 -17.82 0.28 6.00
C LYS A 162 -19.05 0.61 5.16
N GLU A 163 -20.21 0.43 5.75
CA GLU A 163 -21.49 0.74 5.13
C GLU A 163 -21.96 2.13 5.57
N VAL A 164 -22.38 2.97 4.60
CA VAL A 164 -23.03 4.25 4.88
C VAL A 164 -24.38 3.96 5.55
N PHE A 165 -24.61 4.54 6.72
CA PHE A 165 -25.84 4.32 7.48
C PHE A 165 -26.43 5.62 8.06
N GLY A 166 -27.68 5.54 8.53
CA GLY A 166 -28.30 6.60 9.34
C GLY A 166 -28.61 7.89 8.56
N THR A 167 -28.75 7.83 7.24
CA THR A 167 -29.09 8.98 6.40
C THR A 167 -30.16 8.64 5.36
N LYS A 168 -31.24 9.44 5.28
CA LYS A 168 -32.27 9.33 4.23
C LYS A 168 -31.81 9.95 2.89
N LYS A 169 -30.96 10.98 2.93
CA LYS A 169 -30.53 11.75 1.74
C LYS A 169 -29.17 11.29 1.18
N GLY A 170 -28.58 10.26 1.77
CA GLY A 170 -27.19 9.86 1.50
C GLY A 170 -26.16 10.75 2.21
N LEU A 171 -24.88 10.45 2.02
CA LEU A 171 -23.76 11.17 2.64
C LEU A 171 -22.81 11.74 1.57
N ASN A 172 -22.32 12.95 1.77
CA ASN A 172 -21.36 13.56 0.86
C ASN A 172 -19.93 13.14 1.19
N ILE A 173 -19.09 12.99 0.16
CA ILE A 173 -17.64 12.93 0.27
C ILE A 173 -17.10 14.34 0.07
N TRP A 174 -16.32 14.83 1.03
CA TRP A 174 -15.77 16.18 1.04
C TRP A 174 -14.27 16.20 0.78
N ASN A 175 -13.74 17.35 0.35
CA ASN A 175 -12.31 17.59 0.31
C ASN A 175 -11.70 17.65 1.73
N LYS A 176 -10.37 17.74 1.82
CA LYS A 176 -9.63 17.69 3.11
C LYS A 176 -10.10 18.76 4.12
N THR A 177 -10.34 19.98 3.65
CA THR A 177 -10.82 21.12 4.46
C THR A 177 -12.32 21.08 4.73
N ARG A 178 -13.05 20.14 4.12
CA ARG A 178 -14.51 19.99 4.15
C ARG A 178 -15.28 21.23 3.65
N THR A 179 -14.65 22.04 2.81
CA THR A 179 -15.26 23.23 2.20
C THR A 179 -15.89 22.94 0.84
N LYS A 180 -15.50 21.85 0.17
CA LYS A 180 -16.01 21.45 -1.15
C LYS A 180 -16.49 20.01 -1.14
N VAL A 181 -17.69 19.77 -1.69
CA VAL A 181 -18.20 18.42 -1.94
C VAL A 181 -17.54 17.86 -3.21
N LEU A 182 -16.94 16.67 -3.10
CA LEU A 182 -16.33 15.92 -4.19
C LEU A 182 -17.31 14.91 -4.80
N LYS A 183 -18.15 14.28 -3.96
CA LYS A 183 -19.24 13.41 -4.38
C LYS A 183 -20.47 13.69 -3.52
N LYS A 184 -21.61 13.95 -4.17
CA LYS A 184 -22.88 14.21 -3.50
C LYS A 184 -23.64 12.90 -3.26
N LYS A 185 -24.35 12.82 -2.13
CA LYS A 185 -25.43 11.85 -1.85
C LYS A 185 -25.04 10.37 -2.10
N VAL A 186 -23.94 9.90 -1.53
CA VAL A 186 -23.63 8.46 -1.51
C VAL A 186 -24.76 7.74 -0.75
N PRO A 187 -25.51 6.80 -1.37
CA PRO A 187 -26.73 6.26 -0.80
C PRO A 187 -26.52 5.53 0.53
N ASN A 188 -27.59 5.47 1.33
CA ASN A 188 -27.64 4.58 2.49
C ASN A 188 -27.39 3.13 2.06
N LYS A 189 -26.79 2.32 2.93
CA LYS A 189 -26.36 0.94 2.67
C LYS A 189 -25.25 0.77 1.63
N THR A 190 -24.66 1.86 1.15
CA THR A 190 -23.53 1.78 0.21
C THR A 190 -22.25 1.42 0.96
N LYS A 191 -21.55 0.39 0.48
CA LYS A 191 -20.20 0.06 0.96
C LYS A 191 -19.18 1.06 0.40
N VAL A 192 -18.35 1.60 1.28
CA VAL A 192 -17.24 2.49 0.92
C VAL A 192 -15.94 1.95 1.49
N ASN A 193 -14.85 2.16 0.76
CA ASN A 193 -13.53 1.81 1.24
C ASN A 193 -13.09 2.84 2.29
N VAL A 194 -12.62 2.37 3.44
CA VAL A 194 -12.14 3.19 4.55
C VAL A 194 -10.62 3.10 4.59
N MET A 195 -9.96 4.24 4.41
CA MET A 195 -8.51 4.35 4.43
C MET A 195 -7.98 4.59 5.85
N TYR A 196 -8.67 5.42 6.62
CA TYR A 196 -8.43 5.61 8.05
C TYR A 196 -9.53 6.46 8.68
N ILE A 197 -9.68 6.37 10.00
CA ILE A 197 -10.53 7.26 10.79
C ILE A 197 -9.65 8.13 11.70
N SER A 198 -9.96 9.42 11.80
CA SER A 198 -9.27 10.36 12.70
C SER A 198 -10.18 11.55 13.00
N LYS A 199 -10.24 11.97 14.27
CA LYS A 199 -10.99 13.16 14.73
C LYS A 199 -12.45 13.19 14.24
N GLY A 200 -13.15 12.05 14.32
CA GLY A 200 -14.56 11.93 13.92
C GLY A 200 -14.84 11.85 12.41
N TYR A 201 -13.80 11.87 11.56
CA TYR A 201 -13.92 11.73 10.12
C TYR A 201 -13.19 10.51 9.60
N ALA A 202 -13.80 9.80 8.65
CA ALA A 202 -13.17 8.76 7.87
C ALA A 202 -12.64 9.36 6.57
N LYS A 203 -11.39 9.04 6.23
CA LYS A 203 -10.94 9.15 4.85
C LYS A 203 -11.45 7.92 4.10
N VAL A 204 -12.17 8.15 3.02
CA VAL A 204 -12.86 7.10 2.27
C VAL A 204 -12.57 7.20 0.79
N GLU A 205 -12.83 6.10 0.09
CA GLU A 205 -12.91 6.03 -1.36
C GLU A 205 -14.23 5.38 -1.77
N TYR A 206 -14.85 5.95 -2.81
CA TYR A 206 -16.04 5.40 -3.45
C TYR A 206 -16.04 5.77 -4.92
N ASN A 207 -16.09 4.77 -5.80
CA ASN A 207 -16.07 4.92 -7.27
C ASN A 207 -14.97 5.85 -7.78
N GLY A 208 -13.75 5.66 -7.27
CA GLY A 208 -12.55 6.45 -7.61
C GLY A 208 -12.45 7.79 -6.91
N VAL A 209 -13.49 8.24 -6.17
CA VAL A 209 -13.48 9.52 -5.47
C VAL A 209 -12.94 9.34 -4.05
N VAL A 210 -11.80 9.97 -3.78
CA VAL A 210 -11.17 9.95 -2.45
C VAL A 210 -11.42 11.25 -1.71
N GLY A 211 -11.93 11.15 -0.50
CA GLY A 211 -12.20 12.31 0.35
C GLY A 211 -12.59 11.94 1.76
N TYR A 212 -13.41 12.77 2.40
CA TYR A 212 -13.73 12.64 3.82
C TYR A 212 -15.23 12.55 4.05
N MET A 213 -15.63 11.64 4.93
CA MET A 213 -17.00 11.44 5.42
C MET A 213 -17.01 11.48 6.95
N LYS A 214 -18.14 11.87 7.56
CA LYS A 214 -18.31 11.80 9.02
C LYS A 214 -18.34 10.32 9.44
N ALA A 215 -17.43 9.91 10.32
CA ALA A 215 -17.24 8.51 10.69
C ALA A 215 -18.44 7.91 11.42
N LYS A 216 -19.20 8.72 12.17
CA LYS A 216 -20.41 8.27 12.88
C LYS A 216 -21.55 7.77 11.98
N TYR A 217 -21.43 7.92 10.66
CA TYR A 217 -22.37 7.42 9.66
C TYR A 217 -21.78 6.27 8.82
N LEU A 218 -20.73 5.61 9.34
CA LEU A 218 -20.12 4.41 8.75
C LEU A 218 -20.14 3.24 9.77
N LEU A 219 -20.83 2.15 9.44
CA LEU A 219 -20.85 0.89 10.21
C LEU A 219 -19.84 -0.10 9.67
#